data_AF-A0A7S4VPP8-F1
#
_entry.id   AF-A0A7S4VPP8-F1
#
_cell.length_a   1.000
_cell.length_b   1.000
_cell.length_c   1.000
_cell.angle_alpha   90.00
_cell.angle_beta   90.00
_cell.angle_gamma   90.00
#
_symmetry.space_group_name_H-M   'P 1'
#
loop_
_entity.id
_entity.type
_entity.pdbx_description
1 polymer ?
#
loop_
_entity_poly.entity_id
_entity_poly.type
_entity_poly.pdbx_seq_one_letter_code
_entity_poly.pdbx_strand_id
1 'polypeptide(L)'
;QRPELGHLGVTADWNQHIPEYCGACWIHGTTSALNDRIKIMRGGRFPDVMLGRQVITNCVPAADGGPPPGCAGGDPWMIHRYMNKHKVPDESCMPYQARNMGCTPDTVCLNCYPGDKGCFAVKHWTGYGVSTYGDLSGEVAMMKEIYARGPIVCMFATDDKFMFNYSQNVEQHEGVYVTDQVFTEDQIDHVMEVAGWGETPSGLKYWVIRNSWGTYWGSAGWLKLRRGVNQMLSESDCDWAVPTFDDLDKALEGRVLGSYVRGLSPVHASEALQSKFSAAPAVTAEDPVPGHMGESQGKASAAALSFAAGAGVALLAVRLAAGVKKQRQPPLLG
;
A
#
# COMPACT_ATOMS: atom_id res chain seq x y z
N GLN A 1 11.41 -5.98 -18.18
CA GLN A 1 10.65 -4.71 -18.11
C GLN A 1 10.53 -4.37 -16.63
N ARG A 2 11.04 -3.20 -16.19
CA ARG A 2 10.85 -2.75 -14.81
C ARG A 2 9.34 -2.52 -14.62
N PRO A 3 8.72 -2.90 -13.49
CA PRO A 3 7.44 -2.34 -13.15
C PRO A 3 7.67 -0.84 -12.95
N GLU A 4 7.32 -0.02 -13.94
CA GLU A 4 7.17 1.40 -13.71
C GLU A 4 6.11 1.54 -12.61
N LEU A 5 6.40 2.34 -11.59
CA LEU A 5 5.53 2.68 -10.46
C LEU A 5 4.19 3.37 -10.88
N GLY A 6 3.81 3.30 -12.16
CA GLY A 6 2.71 4.02 -12.81
C GLY A 6 1.34 3.34 -12.77
N HIS A 7 1.20 2.15 -12.16
CA HIS A 7 -0.10 1.58 -11.82
C HIS A 7 -0.16 1.39 -10.31
N LEU A 8 -0.43 2.47 -9.57
CA LEU A 8 -0.51 2.51 -8.11
C LEU A 8 -1.68 1.65 -7.61
N GLY A 9 -1.46 0.34 -7.49
CA GLY A 9 -2.32 -0.63 -6.83
C GLY A 9 -2.22 -0.59 -5.30
N VAL A 10 -1.59 0.47 -4.77
CA VAL A 10 -1.26 0.64 -3.36
C VAL A 10 -2.27 1.55 -2.65
N THR A 11 -2.64 1.21 -1.42
CA THR A 11 -3.50 2.00 -0.54
C THR A 11 -2.69 2.87 0.43
N ALA A 12 -3.37 3.62 1.30
CA ALA A 12 -2.75 4.60 2.18
C ALA A 12 -1.79 3.97 3.21
N ASP A 13 -0.70 4.67 3.52
CA ASP A 13 0.25 4.31 4.57
C ASP A 13 -0.32 4.55 5.99
N TRP A 14 0.18 3.81 6.97
CA TRP A 14 -0.32 3.84 8.36
C TRP A 14 0.78 3.96 9.39
N ASN A 15 0.39 4.39 10.59
CA ASN A 15 1.21 4.37 11.78
C ASN A 15 0.50 3.60 12.90
N GLN A 16 1.06 2.45 13.28
CA GLN A 16 0.50 1.59 14.32
C GLN A 16 0.73 2.12 15.74
N HIS A 17 1.70 3.03 15.92
CA HIS A 17 2.18 3.49 17.23
C HIS A 17 1.42 4.70 17.80
N ILE A 18 0.28 5.05 17.21
CA ILE A 18 -0.55 6.18 17.65
C ILE A 18 -2.03 5.78 17.69
N PRO A 19 -2.84 6.33 18.61
CA PRO A 19 -2.50 7.38 19.59
C PRO A 19 -1.63 6.91 20.76
N GLU A 20 -1.47 5.60 20.95
CA GLU A 20 -0.58 4.99 21.91
C GLU A 20 0.17 3.81 21.28
N TYR A 21 1.21 3.30 21.96
CA TYR A 21 1.99 2.19 21.42
C TYR A 21 1.17 0.90 21.42
N CYS A 22 1.14 0.25 20.25
CA CYS A 22 0.50 -1.04 20.05
C CYS A 22 1.37 -1.89 19.12
N GLY A 23 1.71 -3.12 19.54
CA GLY A 23 2.43 -4.11 18.74
C GLY A 23 1.54 -4.75 17.67
N ALA A 24 1.00 -3.93 16.76
CA ALA A 24 0.02 -4.32 15.76
C ALA A 24 0.59 -4.45 14.35
N CYS A 25 1.90 -4.67 14.20
CA CYS A 25 2.55 -4.85 12.89
C CYS A 25 1.91 -5.98 12.08
N TRP A 26 1.59 -7.09 12.73
CA TRP A 26 0.89 -8.22 12.13
C TRP A 26 -0.48 -7.84 11.56
N ILE A 27 -1.19 -6.89 12.18
CA ILE A 27 -2.46 -6.36 11.70
C ILE A 27 -2.22 -5.40 10.54
N HIS A 28 -1.31 -4.45 10.69
CA HIS A 28 -1.07 -3.41 9.69
C HIS A 28 -0.44 -3.96 8.41
N GLY A 29 0.59 -4.80 8.49
CA GLY A 29 1.20 -5.46 7.32
C GLY A 29 0.18 -6.30 6.55
N THR A 30 -0.58 -7.16 7.25
CA THR A 30 -1.56 -8.04 6.61
C THR A 30 -2.72 -7.28 5.99
N THR A 31 -3.31 -6.32 6.71
CA THR A 31 -4.41 -5.52 6.16
C THR A 31 -3.96 -4.65 4.99
N SER A 32 -2.73 -4.16 4.98
CA SER A 32 -2.20 -3.35 3.88
C SER A 32 -2.01 -4.20 2.62
N ALA A 33 -1.44 -5.40 2.74
CA ALA A 33 -1.35 -6.36 1.64
C ALA A 33 -2.75 -6.74 1.09
N LEU A 34 -3.72 -7.01 1.98
CA LEU A 34 -5.10 -7.32 1.57
C LEU A 34 -5.79 -6.14 0.88
N ASN A 35 -5.68 -4.93 1.40
CA ASN A 35 -6.26 -3.72 0.79
C ASN A 35 -5.71 -3.50 -0.62
N ASP A 36 -4.39 -3.65 -0.79
CA ASP A 36 -3.71 -3.49 -2.07
C ASP A 36 -4.14 -4.58 -3.05
N ARG A 37 -4.26 -5.83 -2.60
CA ARG A 37 -4.84 -6.91 -3.41
C ARG A 37 -6.26 -6.62 -3.84
N ILE A 38 -7.12 -6.09 -2.96
CA ILE A 38 -8.48 -5.67 -3.33
C ILE A 38 -8.42 -4.58 -4.41
N LYS A 39 -7.56 -3.57 -4.25
CA LYS A 39 -7.39 -2.49 -5.23
C LYS A 39 -6.93 -3.01 -6.60
N ILE A 40 -5.95 -3.92 -6.61
CA ILE A 40 -5.45 -4.59 -7.83
C ILE A 40 -6.56 -5.41 -8.50
N MET A 41 -7.26 -6.26 -7.74
CA MET A 41 -8.35 -7.10 -8.27
C MET A 41 -9.51 -6.28 -8.83
N ARG A 42 -9.73 -5.08 -8.30
CA ARG A 42 -10.75 -4.14 -8.78
C ARG A 42 -10.26 -3.20 -9.88
N GLY A 43 -9.01 -3.35 -10.34
CA GLY A 43 -8.42 -2.52 -11.39
C GLY A 43 -8.29 -1.04 -10.99
N GLY A 44 -8.04 -0.76 -9.71
CA GLY A 44 -7.89 0.60 -9.18
C GLY A 44 -9.19 1.43 -9.16
N ARG A 45 -10.36 0.78 -9.25
CA ARG A 45 -11.67 1.47 -9.28
C ARG A 45 -12.09 1.96 -7.90
N PHE A 46 -12.81 3.08 -7.85
CA PHE A 46 -13.46 3.58 -6.64
C PHE A 46 -14.37 2.53 -5.98
N PRO A 47 -14.46 2.47 -4.63
CA PRO A 47 -13.62 3.15 -3.65
C PRO A 47 -12.34 2.37 -3.36
N ASP A 48 -11.33 3.03 -2.79
CA ASP A 48 -10.28 2.32 -2.07
C ASP A 48 -10.90 1.65 -0.83
N VAL A 49 -10.49 0.43 -0.55
CA VAL A 49 -10.97 -0.35 0.61
C VAL A 49 -9.90 -0.32 1.68
N MET A 50 -10.30 0.06 2.89
CA MET A 50 -9.43 0.02 4.06
C MET A 50 -10.06 -0.93 5.08
N LEU A 51 -9.50 -2.13 5.25
CA LEU A 51 -10.00 -3.08 6.25
C LEU A 51 -9.91 -2.52 7.67
N GLY A 52 -10.94 -2.78 8.48
CA GLY A 52 -11.06 -2.35 9.87
C GLY A 52 -10.00 -2.94 10.78
N ARG A 53 -8.89 -2.23 10.97
CA ARG A 53 -7.73 -2.65 11.77
C ARG A 53 -8.10 -2.84 13.23
N GLN A 54 -8.86 -1.90 13.80
CA GLN A 54 -9.32 -2.03 15.18
C GLN A 54 -10.22 -3.24 15.37
N VAL A 55 -11.05 -3.59 14.39
CA VAL A 55 -11.90 -4.78 14.47
C VAL A 55 -11.06 -6.05 14.48
N ILE A 56 -10.00 -6.09 13.70
CA ILE A 56 -9.04 -7.21 13.71
C ILE A 56 -8.33 -7.27 15.08
N THR A 57 -7.86 -6.15 15.61
CA THR A 57 -7.30 -6.06 16.98
C THR A 57 -8.27 -6.63 18.02
N ASN A 58 -9.56 -6.32 17.89
CA ASN A 58 -10.58 -6.67 18.86
C ASN A 58 -11.02 -8.13 18.76
N CYS A 59 -10.99 -8.75 17.56
CA CYS A 59 -11.77 -9.96 17.27
C CYS A 59 -10.98 -11.15 16.73
N VAL A 60 -9.77 -10.97 16.19
CA VAL A 60 -8.99 -12.12 15.69
C VAL A 60 -8.43 -12.90 16.89
N PRO A 61 -8.85 -14.16 17.11
CA PRO A 61 -8.43 -14.92 18.27
C PRO A 61 -6.96 -15.31 18.18
N ALA A 62 -6.35 -15.61 19.33
CA ALA A 62 -5.01 -16.18 19.40
C ALA A 62 -4.89 -17.50 18.62
N ALA A 63 -3.66 -17.95 18.35
CA ALA A 63 -3.39 -19.15 17.57
C ALA A 63 -4.10 -20.39 18.12
N ASP A 64 -4.11 -20.52 19.45
CA ASP A 64 -4.76 -21.57 20.26
C ASP A 64 -6.28 -21.40 20.41
N GLY A 65 -6.87 -20.37 19.80
CA GLY A 65 -8.28 -20.03 19.94
C GLY A 65 -8.62 -19.24 21.21
N GLY A 66 -7.61 -18.80 21.96
CA GLY A 66 -7.74 -17.93 23.11
C GLY A 66 -8.19 -16.49 22.75
N PRO A 67 -8.22 -15.59 23.75
CA PRO A 67 -8.61 -14.20 23.52
C PRO A 67 -7.71 -13.53 22.47
N PRO A 68 -8.22 -12.51 21.75
CA PRO A 68 -7.44 -11.77 20.78
C PRO A 68 -6.17 -11.17 21.39
N PRO A 69 -4.97 -11.43 20.82
CA PRO A 69 -3.74 -10.90 21.38
C PRO A 69 -3.59 -9.40 21.11
N GLY A 70 -4.25 -8.89 20.06
CA GLY A 70 -4.30 -7.47 19.70
C GLY A 70 -2.91 -6.83 19.66
N CYS A 71 -2.67 -5.89 20.57
CA CYS A 71 -1.41 -5.15 20.70
C CYS A 71 -0.22 -5.95 21.25
N ALA A 72 -0.42 -7.21 21.67
CA ALA A 72 0.65 -8.08 22.18
C ALA A 72 1.40 -8.84 21.08
N GLY A 73 1.10 -8.56 19.80
CA GLY A 73 1.67 -9.28 18.66
C GLY A 73 0.79 -10.45 18.20
N GLY A 74 1.11 -10.96 17.03
CA GLY A 74 0.36 -12.03 16.38
C GLY A 74 0.94 -12.30 15.00
N ASP A 75 0.23 -13.10 14.22
CA ASP A 75 0.72 -13.64 12.96
C ASP A 75 -0.30 -13.43 11.82
N PRO A 76 0.11 -13.02 10.62
CA PRO A 76 -0.75 -12.88 9.45
C PRO A 76 -1.69 -14.06 9.19
N TRP A 77 -1.23 -15.32 9.34
CA TRP A 77 -2.08 -16.47 9.04
C TRP A 77 -3.32 -16.51 9.95
N MET A 78 -3.24 -15.94 11.16
CA MET A 78 -4.37 -15.85 12.09
C MET A 78 -5.48 -14.96 11.53
N ILE A 79 -5.10 -13.84 10.91
CA ILE A 79 -6.04 -12.91 10.24
C ILE A 79 -6.63 -13.58 9.01
N HIS A 80 -5.80 -14.21 8.17
CA HIS A 80 -6.27 -14.92 6.98
C HIS A 80 -7.26 -16.04 7.34
N ARG A 81 -6.94 -16.87 8.34
CA ARG A 81 -7.82 -17.92 8.89
C ARG A 81 -9.13 -17.34 9.40
N TYR A 82 -9.09 -16.21 10.11
CA TYR A 82 -10.28 -15.56 10.62
C TYR A 82 -11.16 -15.03 9.48
N MET A 83 -10.57 -14.29 8.55
CA MET A 83 -11.26 -13.70 7.39
C MET A 83 -11.77 -14.74 6.38
N ASN A 84 -11.26 -15.98 6.44
CA ASN A 84 -11.80 -17.09 5.67
C ASN A 84 -13.15 -17.60 6.20
N LYS A 85 -13.44 -17.36 7.48
CA LYS A 85 -14.68 -17.81 8.15
C LYS A 85 -15.61 -16.67 8.53
N HIS A 86 -15.07 -15.46 8.68
CA HIS A 86 -15.77 -14.27 9.14
C HIS A 86 -15.47 -13.11 8.20
N LYS A 87 -16.37 -12.13 8.17
CA LYS A 87 -16.11 -10.88 7.44
C LYS A 87 -15.57 -9.83 8.40
N VAL A 88 -14.71 -8.96 7.91
CA VAL A 88 -14.21 -7.75 8.57
C VAL A 88 -14.84 -6.55 7.86
N PRO A 89 -15.34 -5.53 8.58
CA PRO A 89 -15.88 -4.33 7.97
C PRO A 89 -14.77 -3.41 7.44
N ASP A 90 -15.18 -2.32 6.80
CA ASP A 90 -14.31 -1.20 6.49
C ASP A 90 -13.84 -0.46 7.77
N GLU A 91 -12.71 0.23 7.69
CA GLU A 91 -12.11 1.06 8.74
C GLU A 91 -13.08 2.13 9.27
N SER A 92 -14.01 2.59 8.44
CA SER A 92 -15.08 3.51 8.86
C SER A 92 -16.04 2.95 9.92
N CYS A 93 -16.12 1.63 10.11
CA CYS A 93 -16.94 1.02 11.17
C CYS A 93 -16.34 1.20 12.56
N MET A 94 -15.02 1.14 12.67
CA MET A 94 -14.29 1.32 13.92
C MET A 94 -12.87 1.78 13.60
N PRO A 95 -12.60 3.10 13.62
CA PRO A 95 -11.27 3.63 13.37
C PRO A 95 -10.26 3.06 14.37
N TYR A 96 -9.02 2.88 13.91
CA TYR A 96 -7.90 2.43 14.71
C TYR A 96 -7.67 3.31 15.94
N GLN A 97 -7.57 2.67 17.10
CA GLN A 97 -7.37 3.31 18.41
C GLN A 97 -6.10 2.82 19.12
N ALA A 98 -5.32 1.92 18.50
CA ALA A 98 -4.07 1.37 19.04
C ALA A 98 -4.18 0.76 20.44
N ARG A 99 -5.29 0.06 20.73
CA ARG A 99 -5.53 -0.56 22.04
C ARG A 99 -6.36 -1.81 21.96
N ASN A 100 -6.24 -2.64 22.99
CA ASN A 100 -7.07 -3.83 23.13
C ASN A 100 -8.47 -3.45 23.61
N MET A 101 -9.49 -3.87 22.88
CA MET A 101 -10.90 -3.79 23.28
C MET A 101 -11.54 -5.18 23.14
N GLY A 102 -12.68 -5.40 23.81
CA GLY A 102 -13.43 -6.65 23.60
C GLY A 102 -14.04 -6.71 22.20
N CYS A 103 -14.30 -7.91 21.69
CA CYS A 103 -15.07 -8.13 20.46
C CYS A 103 -16.57 -8.13 20.77
N THR A 104 -17.22 -6.98 20.68
CA THR A 104 -18.66 -6.79 20.88
C THR A 104 -19.26 -6.06 19.67
N PRO A 105 -20.59 -6.12 19.45
CA PRO A 105 -21.20 -5.46 18.29
C PRO A 105 -20.84 -3.98 18.13
N ASP A 106 -20.72 -3.25 19.25
CA ASP A 106 -20.36 -1.83 19.32
C ASP A 106 -18.85 -1.56 19.17
N THR A 107 -18.00 -2.59 19.17
CA THR A 107 -16.57 -2.48 18.86
C THR A 107 -16.20 -3.09 17.50
N VAL A 108 -17.19 -3.67 16.79
CA VAL A 108 -17.09 -4.14 15.40
C VAL A 108 -17.55 -3.06 14.43
N CYS A 109 -18.71 -2.44 14.66
CA CYS A 109 -19.17 -1.31 13.86
C CYS A 109 -20.04 -0.38 14.70
N LEU A 110 -19.59 0.86 14.88
CA LEU A 110 -20.22 1.85 15.75
C LEU A 110 -20.65 3.07 14.96
N ASN A 111 -21.80 3.62 15.32
CA ASN A 111 -22.17 4.98 14.95
C ASN A 111 -22.68 5.74 16.19
N CYS A 112 -22.59 7.06 16.17
CA CYS A 112 -22.99 7.92 17.28
C CYS A 112 -23.93 9.00 16.78
N TYR A 113 -25.02 9.26 17.51
CA TYR A 113 -25.93 10.36 17.20
C TYR A 113 -25.21 11.71 17.35
N PRO A 114 -25.67 12.78 16.67
CA PRO A 114 -25.13 14.11 16.89
C PRO A 114 -25.43 14.58 18.33
N GLY A 115 -24.43 15.16 18.98
CA GLY A 115 -24.48 15.58 20.38
C GLY A 115 -24.43 14.39 21.36
N ASP A 116 -24.78 14.63 22.62
CA ASP A 116 -24.59 13.66 23.71
C ASP A 116 -25.73 12.63 23.81
N LYS A 117 -26.25 12.16 22.66
CA LYS A 117 -27.36 11.19 22.59
C LYS A 117 -26.90 9.73 22.59
N GLY A 118 -25.61 9.50 22.77
CA GLY A 118 -24.99 8.18 22.83
C GLY A 118 -24.72 7.55 21.46
N CYS A 119 -24.11 6.37 21.52
CA CYS A 119 -23.69 5.58 20.36
C CYS A 119 -24.41 4.23 20.32
N PHE A 120 -24.41 3.60 19.16
CA PHE A 120 -25.09 2.33 18.91
C PHE A 120 -24.32 1.49 17.90
N ALA A 121 -24.40 0.17 18.08
CA ALA A 121 -23.83 -0.78 17.12
C ALA A 121 -24.62 -0.78 15.81
N VAL A 122 -23.90 -0.67 14.69
CA VAL A 122 -24.46 -0.81 13.33
C VAL A 122 -24.48 -2.31 12.99
N LYS A 123 -25.69 -2.84 12.72
CA LYS A 123 -25.89 -4.29 12.56
C LYS A 123 -25.55 -4.83 11.17
N HIS A 124 -25.62 -3.99 10.15
CA HIS A 124 -25.45 -4.38 8.76
C HIS A 124 -24.46 -3.45 8.06
N TRP A 125 -23.33 -4.00 7.64
CA TRP A 125 -22.19 -3.27 7.06
C TRP A 125 -21.59 -4.07 5.90
N THR A 126 -20.82 -3.40 5.05
CA THR A 126 -20.10 -4.06 3.95
C THR A 126 -18.97 -4.90 4.54
N GLY A 127 -19.01 -6.22 4.31
CA GLY A 127 -18.01 -7.14 4.83
C GLY A 127 -17.04 -7.65 3.78
N TYR A 128 -15.78 -7.74 4.18
CA TYR A 128 -14.68 -8.27 3.38
C TYR A 128 -14.16 -9.57 4.00
N GLY A 129 -13.76 -10.52 3.17
CA GLY A 129 -13.29 -11.84 3.60
C GLY A 129 -12.09 -12.31 2.79
N VAL A 130 -11.73 -13.57 2.97
CA VAL A 130 -10.66 -14.27 2.25
C VAL A 130 -11.19 -15.61 1.73
N SER A 131 -10.97 -15.92 0.45
CA SER A 131 -11.40 -17.20 -0.13
C SER A 131 -10.38 -18.32 0.10
N THR A 132 -9.11 -18.04 -0.18
CA THR A 132 -7.98 -18.95 -0.02
C THR A 132 -6.77 -18.19 0.49
N TYR A 133 -5.94 -18.86 1.28
CA TYR A 133 -4.70 -18.30 1.84
C TYR A 133 -3.67 -19.41 2.03
N GLY A 134 -2.41 -19.02 2.23
CA GLY A 134 -1.32 -19.93 2.54
C GLY A 134 -0.02 -19.21 2.79
N ASP A 135 1.02 -19.97 3.08
CA ASP A 135 2.39 -19.53 3.30
C ASP A 135 3.24 -19.69 2.04
N LEU A 136 4.37 -19.00 2.02
CA LEU A 136 5.46 -19.17 1.06
C LEU A 136 6.80 -18.71 1.66
N SER A 137 7.89 -19.19 1.10
CA SER A 137 9.24 -18.73 1.45
C SER A 137 10.19 -18.78 0.25
N GLY A 138 11.28 -18.02 0.36
CA GLY A 138 12.32 -17.91 -0.64
C GLY A 138 12.01 -16.92 -1.76
N GLU A 139 13.08 -16.25 -2.21
CA GLU A 139 13.05 -15.18 -3.22
C GLU A 139 12.16 -15.47 -4.43
N VAL A 140 12.33 -16.65 -5.04
CA VAL A 140 11.61 -17.00 -6.29
C VAL A 140 10.12 -17.17 -6.05
N ALA A 141 9.71 -17.78 -4.94
CA ALA A 141 8.29 -17.97 -4.63
C ALA A 141 7.63 -16.62 -4.36
N MET A 142 8.30 -15.75 -3.59
CA MET A 142 7.82 -14.39 -3.28
C MET A 142 7.62 -13.57 -4.56
N MET A 143 8.60 -13.55 -5.45
CA MET A 143 8.48 -12.82 -6.72
C MET A 143 7.32 -13.34 -7.57
N LYS A 144 7.12 -14.67 -7.64
CA LYS A 144 6.02 -15.28 -8.40
C LYS A 144 4.66 -14.88 -7.83
N GLU A 145 4.51 -14.93 -6.51
CA GLU A 145 3.25 -14.58 -5.84
C GLU A 145 2.91 -13.10 -6.03
N ILE A 146 3.89 -12.23 -5.76
CA ILE A 146 3.71 -10.78 -5.89
C ILE A 146 3.37 -10.41 -7.34
N TYR A 147 4.08 -10.99 -8.32
CA TYR A 147 3.80 -10.76 -9.74
C TYR A 147 2.38 -11.15 -10.14
N ALA A 148 1.92 -12.31 -9.67
CA ALA A 148 0.67 -12.90 -10.12
C ALA A 148 -0.55 -12.31 -9.41
N ARG A 149 -0.43 -11.98 -8.12
CA ARG A 149 -1.59 -11.67 -7.26
C ARG A 149 -1.42 -10.43 -6.38
N GLY A 150 -0.30 -9.71 -6.48
CA GLY A 150 -0.05 -8.52 -5.68
C GLY A 150 0.63 -8.79 -4.33
N PRO A 151 0.77 -7.75 -3.48
CA PRO A 151 1.64 -7.77 -2.30
C PRO A 151 1.41 -8.96 -1.36
N ILE A 152 2.47 -9.40 -0.69
CA ILE A 152 2.44 -10.42 0.37
C ILE A 152 2.81 -9.77 1.70
N VAL A 153 2.62 -10.50 2.80
CA VAL A 153 3.03 -10.05 4.13
C VAL A 153 4.10 -11.02 4.66
N CYS A 154 5.18 -10.50 5.23
CA CYS A 154 6.31 -11.31 5.68
C CYS A 154 6.71 -10.95 7.10
N MET A 155 7.33 -11.93 7.77
CA MET A 155 8.00 -11.79 9.05
C MET A 155 9.40 -11.19 8.88
N PHE A 156 9.84 -10.42 9.86
CA PHE A 156 11.16 -9.81 9.90
C PHE A 156 11.72 -9.84 11.32
N ALA A 157 13.04 -10.01 11.42
CA ALA A 157 13.81 -9.74 12.63
C ALA A 157 14.47 -8.37 12.51
N THR A 158 14.05 -7.41 13.33
CA THR A 158 14.55 -6.04 13.31
C THR A 158 15.55 -5.77 14.43
N ASP A 159 16.31 -4.67 14.31
CA ASP A 159 17.24 -4.22 15.33
C ASP A 159 17.23 -2.69 15.48
N ASP A 160 17.89 -2.18 16.52
CA ASP A 160 17.99 -0.74 16.78
C ASP A 160 18.62 0.02 15.60
N LYS A 161 19.53 -0.59 14.84
CA LYS A 161 20.14 0.06 13.67
C LYS A 161 19.12 0.24 12.56
N PHE A 162 18.28 -0.75 12.31
CA PHE A 162 17.17 -0.65 11.39
C PHE A 162 16.18 0.41 11.82
N MET A 163 15.84 0.46 13.11
CA MET A 163 14.85 1.41 13.63
C MET A 163 15.35 2.86 13.60
N PHE A 164 16.54 3.10 14.14
CA PHE A 164 17.02 4.46 14.45
C PHE A 164 18.05 4.99 13.45
N ASN A 165 18.76 4.11 12.73
CA ASN A 165 19.84 4.48 11.82
C ASN A 165 19.56 4.14 10.35
N TYR A 166 18.30 3.87 9.99
CA TYR A 166 17.89 3.53 8.61
C TYR A 166 18.43 4.52 7.58
N SER A 167 18.22 5.82 7.79
CA SER A 167 18.57 6.85 6.81
C SER A 167 20.07 6.90 6.52
N GLN A 168 20.91 6.84 7.55
CA GLN A 168 22.37 6.84 7.33
C GLN A 168 22.84 5.55 6.65
N ASN A 169 22.18 4.42 6.92
CA ASN A 169 22.48 3.16 6.26
C ASN A 169 22.19 3.26 4.75
N VAL A 170 20.99 3.68 4.36
CA VAL A 170 20.58 3.66 2.94
C VAL A 170 21.30 4.68 2.07
N GLU A 171 21.78 5.80 2.64
CA GLU A 171 22.61 6.78 1.94
C GLU A 171 23.91 6.18 1.39
N GLN A 172 24.45 5.15 2.05
CA GLN A 172 25.69 4.48 1.65
C GLN A 172 25.47 3.35 0.64
N HIS A 173 24.21 3.01 0.34
CA HIS A 173 23.85 1.78 -0.38
C HIS A 173 22.77 2.04 -1.45
N GLU A 174 22.85 3.17 -2.15
CA GLU A 174 21.92 3.54 -3.24
C GLU A 174 20.43 3.46 -2.85
N GLY A 175 20.11 3.79 -1.60
CA GLY A 175 18.76 3.77 -1.07
C GLY A 175 18.26 2.38 -0.62
N VAL A 176 19.13 1.36 -0.58
CA VAL A 176 18.82 0.00 -0.12
C VAL A 176 19.39 -0.23 1.27
N TYR A 177 18.59 -0.70 2.22
CA TYR A 177 19.08 -1.09 3.53
C TYR A 177 19.89 -2.39 3.42
N VAL A 178 21.10 -2.36 3.96
CA VAL A 178 22.04 -3.49 3.99
C VAL A 178 22.59 -3.67 5.40
N THR A 179 22.50 -4.88 5.93
CA THR A 179 23.09 -5.25 7.22
C THR A 179 23.87 -6.57 7.13
N ASP A 180 24.95 -6.71 7.90
CA ASP A 180 25.67 -7.97 8.08
C ASP A 180 25.19 -8.74 9.32
N GLN A 181 24.19 -8.21 10.02
CA GLN A 181 23.59 -8.86 11.18
C GLN A 181 22.92 -10.17 10.77
N VAL A 182 23.28 -11.25 11.46
CA VAL A 182 22.64 -12.56 11.33
C VAL A 182 21.60 -12.69 12.44
N PHE A 183 20.40 -13.13 12.07
CA PHE A 183 19.29 -13.35 12.98
C PHE A 183 18.88 -14.81 12.97
N THR A 184 18.29 -15.26 14.07
CA THR A 184 17.62 -16.56 14.21
C THR A 184 16.11 -16.36 14.29
N GLU A 185 15.33 -17.41 13.99
CA GLU A 185 13.86 -17.32 13.88
C GLU A 185 13.18 -16.85 15.18
N ASP A 186 13.78 -17.13 16.34
CA ASP A 186 13.30 -16.65 17.65
C ASP A 186 13.49 -15.14 17.87
N GLN A 187 14.17 -14.44 16.94
CA GLN A 187 14.35 -12.99 16.95
C GLN A 187 13.39 -12.26 16.00
N ILE A 188 12.48 -12.97 15.33
CA ILE A 188 11.41 -12.34 14.54
C ILE A 188 10.53 -11.52 15.48
N ASP A 189 10.39 -10.23 15.18
CA ASP A 189 9.70 -9.27 16.03
C ASP A 189 8.80 -8.28 15.26
N HIS A 190 8.84 -8.33 13.92
CA HIS A 190 8.12 -7.36 13.09
C HIS A 190 7.49 -8.01 11.85
N VAL A 191 6.43 -7.37 11.34
CA VAL A 191 5.64 -7.87 10.21
C VAL A 191 5.37 -6.71 9.27
N MET A 192 5.70 -6.91 7.99
CA MET A 192 5.57 -5.85 6.97
C MET A 192 5.06 -6.43 5.65
N GLU A 193 4.52 -5.55 4.81
CA GLU A 193 4.06 -5.91 3.47
C GLU A 193 5.21 -5.80 2.46
N VAL A 194 5.41 -6.84 1.66
CA VAL A 194 6.35 -6.85 0.53
C VAL A 194 5.54 -6.68 -0.76
N ALA A 195 5.67 -5.51 -1.39
CA ALA A 195 4.85 -5.13 -2.54
C ALA A 195 5.56 -5.29 -3.89
N GLY A 196 6.86 -5.53 -3.90
CA GLY A 196 7.61 -5.63 -5.15
C GLY A 196 9.10 -5.80 -4.93
N TRP A 197 9.86 -5.69 -6.02
CA TRP A 197 11.31 -5.79 -6.01
C TRP A 197 11.91 -4.95 -7.13
N GLY A 198 13.22 -4.71 -7.04
CA GLY A 198 13.98 -4.03 -8.07
C GLY A 198 15.46 -4.34 -7.99
N GLU A 199 16.23 -3.53 -8.71
CA GLU A 199 17.69 -3.57 -8.77
C GLU A 199 18.20 -2.12 -8.96
N THR A 200 19.28 -1.77 -8.26
CA THR A 200 19.94 -0.46 -8.41
C THR A 200 20.79 -0.43 -9.69
N PRO A 201 21.26 0.75 -10.14
CA PRO A 201 22.20 0.84 -11.26
C PRO A 201 23.47 0.01 -11.10
N SER A 202 23.96 -0.18 -9.87
CA SER A 202 25.13 -1.02 -9.58
C SER A 202 24.85 -2.53 -9.58
N GLY A 203 23.58 -2.94 -9.68
CA GLY A 203 23.17 -4.35 -9.63
C GLY A 203 22.72 -4.83 -8.26
N LEU A 204 22.58 -3.94 -7.25
CA LEU A 204 22.10 -4.32 -5.92
C LEU A 204 20.59 -4.60 -5.97
N LYS A 205 20.23 -5.87 -5.79
CA LYS A 205 18.83 -6.35 -5.75
C LYS A 205 18.16 -5.99 -4.44
N TYR A 206 16.90 -5.55 -4.51
CA TYR A 206 16.11 -5.21 -3.33
C TYR A 206 14.65 -5.64 -3.43
N TRP A 207 14.02 -5.84 -2.27
CA TRP A 207 12.58 -5.83 -2.04
C TRP A 207 12.08 -4.41 -1.84
N VAL A 208 10.83 -4.13 -2.18
CA VAL A 208 10.10 -2.89 -1.85
C VAL A 208 9.06 -3.24 -0.80
N ILE A 209 9.18 -2.65 0.39
CA ILE A 209 8.43 -3.07 1.58
C ILE A 209 7.74 -1.85 2.19
N ARG A 210 6.44 -1.98 2.49
CA ARG A 210 5.67 -0.98 3.24
C ARG A 210 5.79 -1.27 4.73
N ASN A 211 6.22 -0.27 5.49
CA ASN A 211 6.23 -0.33 6.94
C ASN A 211 4.96 0.33 7.52
N SER A 212 4.72 0.15 8.81
CA SER A 212 3.54 0.63 9.54
C SER A 212 3.87 1.68 10.59
N TRP A 213 4.91 2.49 10.36
CA TRP A 213 5.44 3.48 11.33
C TRP A 213 5.22 4.94 10.90
N GLY A 214 4.31 5.17 9.94
CA GLY A 214 4.00 6.48 9.40
C GLY A 214 4.93 6.93 8.28
N THR A 215 4.46 7.90 7.48
CA THR A 215 5.15 8.38 6.27
C THR A 215 6.44 9.16 6.55
N TYR A 216 6.65 9.57 7.81
CA TYR A 216 7.88 10.24 8.24
C TYR A 216 9.05 9.28 8.45
N TRP A 217 8.81 7.96 8.52
CA TRP A 217 9.85 6.96 8.65
C TRP A 217 10.26 6.42 7.28
N GLY A 218 11.57 6.16 7.08
CA GLY A 218 12.08 5.62 5.82
C GLY A 218 11.83 6.53 4.62
N SER A 219 11.52 5.93 3.47
CA SER A 219 11.14 6.62 2.25
C SER A 219 9.61 6.72 2.16
N ALA A 220 9.03 7.77 2.74
CA ALA A 220 7.57 7.97 2.78
C ALA A 220 6.80 6.82 3.47
N GLY A 221 7.38 6.16 4.48
CA GLY A 221 6.81 4.98 5.17
C GLY A 221 7.28 3.64 4.59
N TRP A 222 8.08 3.67 3.53
CA TRP A 222 8.57 2.49 2.82
C TRP A 222 10.07 2.30 2.98
N LEU A 223 10.52 1.12 2.64
CA LEU A 223 11.93 0.81 2.56
C LEU A 223 12.28 -0.06 1.34
N LYS A 224 13.57 -0.06 1.02
CA LYS A 224 14.17 -1.08 0.16
C LYS A 224 15.09 -1.93 1.01
N LEU A 225 14.94 -3.25 0.97
CA LEU A 225 15.78 -4.20 1.71
C LEU A 225 16.52 -5.09 0.73
N ARG A 226 17.81 -5.39 0.99
CA ARG A 226 18.59 -6.28 0.13
C ARG A 226 17.92 -7.64 -0.02
N ARG A 227 17.72 -8.05 -1.28
CA ARG A 227 17.05 -9.29 -1.69
C ARG A 227 18.04 -10.37 -2.13
N GLY A 228 17.64 -11.63 -1.96
CA GLY A 228 18.33 -12.85 -2.42
C GLY A 228 19.36 -13.38 -1.43
N VAL A 229 19.39 -12.81 -0.21
CA VAL A 229 20.32 -13.19 0.86
C VAL A 229 19.62 -13.32 2.21
N ASN A 230 18.29 -13.31 2.22
CA ASN A 230 17.45 -13.44 3.43
C ASN A 230 17.85 -12.50 4.59
N GLN A 231 18.17 -11.23 4.30
CA GLN A 231 18.48 -10.27 5.37
C GLN A 231 17.27 -10.10 6.28
N MET A 232 17.51 -10.02 7.59
CA MET A 232 16.44 -9.84 8.58
C MET A 232 15.34 -10.93 8.50
N LEU A 233 15.68 -12.13 7.99
CA LEU A 233 14.74 -13.23 7.74
C LEU A 233 13.58 -12.91 6.78
N SER A 234 13.74 -11.87 5.96
CA SER A 234 12.72 -11.34 5.04
C SER A 234 12.20 -12.31 3.98
N GLU A 235 12.86 -13.45 3.79
CA GLU A 235 12.52 -14.47 2.81
C GLU A 235 12.22 -15.82 3.47
N SER A 236 12.16 -15.89 4.81
CA SER A 236 11.93 -17.12 5.56
C SER A 236 10.47 -17.48 5.71
N ASP A 237 9.62 -16.49 6.02
CA ASP A 237 8.23 -16.71 6.42
C ASP A 237 7.33 -15.57 5.91
N CYS A 238 6.48 -15.90 4.95
CA CYS A 238 5.56 -14.97 4.31
C CYS A 238 4.21 -15.64 4.07
N ASP A 239 3.14 -14.83 4.11
CA ASP A 239 1.79 -15.25 3.82
C ASP A 239 1.18 -14.50 2.64
N TRP A 240 0.22 -15.16 2.02
CA TRP A 240 -0.62 -14.60 0.97
C TRP A 240 -2.08 -15.01 1.17
N ALA A 241 -2.99 -14.18 0.65
CA ALA A 241 -4.42 -14.46 0.66
C ALA A 241 -5.12 -13.86 -0.55
N VAL A 242 -6.27 -14.43 -0.93
CA VAL A 242 -7.13 -13.94 -2.00
C VAL A 242 -8.38 -13.30 -1.38
N PRO A 243 -8.45 -11.96 -1.31
CA PRO A 243 -9.57 -11.28 -0.66
C PRO A 243 -10.87 -11.41 -1.47
N THR A 244 -12.00 -11.34 -0.76
CA THR A 244 -13.36 -11.34 -1.33
C THR A 244 -14.11 -10.09 -0.90
N PHE A 245 -14.84 -9.47 -1.82
CA PHE A 245 -15.51 -8.18 -1.61
C PHE A 245 -16.93 -8.14 -2.21
N ASP A 246 -17.62 -9.29 -2.29
CA ASP A 246 -18.97 -9.40 -2.87
C ASP A 246 -20.00 -8.45 -2.26
N ASP A 247 -19.86 -8.12 -0.98
CA ASP A 247 -20.78 -7.19 -0.32
C ASP A 247 -20.56 -5.74 -0.77
N LEU A 248 -19.32 -5.38 -1.13
CA LEU A 248 -19.03 -4.08 -1.73
C LEU A 248 -19.65 -4.01 -3.14
N ASP A 249 -19.51 -5.07 -3.94
CA ASP A 249 -20.10 -5.11 -5.27
C ASP A 249 -21.64 -5.00 -5.21
N LYS A 250 -22.29 -5.69 -4.26
CA LYS A 250 -23.73 -5.50 -3.99
C LYS A 250 -24.09 -4.05 -3.68
N ALA A 251 -23.29 -3.37 -2.86
CA ALA A 251 -23.52 -1.98 -2.50
C ALA A 251 -23.35 -1.04 -3.71
N LEU A 252 -22.27 -1.21 -4.48
CA LEU A 252 -21.98 -0.38 -5.65
C LEU A 252 -22.96 -0.59 -6.82
N GLU A 253 -23.54 -1.78 -6.92
CA GLU A 253 -24.62 -2.09 -7.87
C GLU A 253 -25.99 -1.58 -7.41
N GLY A 254 -26.08 -0.96 -6.23
CA GLY A 254 -27.34 -0.46 -5.67
C GLY A 254 -28.29 -1.57 -5.20
N ARG A 255 -27.80 -2.80 -5.00
CA ARG A 255 -28.61 -3.90 -4.45
C ARG A 255 -28.89 -3.72 -2.96
N VAL A 256 -28.05 -2.97 -2.27
CA VAL A 256 -28.22 -2.58 -0.87
C VAL A 256 -27.95 -1.08 -0.71
N LEU A 257 -28.66 -0.43 0.21
CA LEU A 257 -28.43 0.97 0.58
C LEU A 257 -28.27 1.11 2.09
N GLY A 258 -27.38 2.03 2.50
CA GLY A 258 -27.11 2.33 3.90
C GLY A 258 -28.08 3.36 4.47
N SER A 259 -28.47 3.15 5.74
CA SER A 259 -29.18 4.15 6.54
C SER A 259 -28.42 4.42 7.84
N TYR A 260 -28.56 5.65 8.35
CA TYR A 260 -27.78 6.15 9.48
C TYR A 260 -27.82 5.26 10.73
N VAL A 261 -29.00 4.68 11.05
CA VAL A 261 -29.19 3.86 12.25
C VAL A 261 -29.09 2.36 11.97
N ARG A 262 -29.66 1.88 10.86
CA ARG A 262 -29.78 0.44 10.61
C ARG A 262 -28.60 -0.14 9.83
N GLY A 263 -27.78 0.71 9.21
CA GLY A 263 -26.77 0.27 8.25
C GLY A 263 -27.42 -0.17 6.93
N LEU A 264 -26.80 -1.14 6.27
CA LEU A 264 -27.21 -1.63 4.95
C LEU A 264 -28.55 -2.39 5.00
N SER A 265 -29.38 -2.20 3.97
CA SER A 265 -30.63 -2.93 3.77
C SER A 265 -30.85 -3.20 2.27
N PRO A 266 -31.48 -4.33 1.89
CA PRO A 266 -31.81 -4.61 0.48
C PRO A 266 -32.71 -3.53 -0.13
N VAL A 267 -32.47 -3.21 -1.40
CA VAL A 267 -33.38 -2.37 -2.20
C VAL A 267 -34.39 -3.29 -2.89
N HIS A 268 -35.69 -3.06 -2.66
CA HIS A 268 -36.75 -3.82 -3.32
C HIS A 268 -36.95 -3.34 -4.77
N ALA A 269 -37.25 -4.28 -5.68
CA ALA A 269 -37.23 -4.06 -7.14
C ALA A 269 -38.15 -2.93 -7.67
N SER A 270 -39.12 -2.44 -6.90
CA SER A 270 -39.96 -1.28 -7.27
C SER A 270 -39.27 0.08 -7.04
N GLU A 271 -38.17 0.11 -6.30
CA GLU A 271 -37.42 1.33 -5.92
C GLU A 271 -35.96 1.26 -6.38
N ALA A 272 -35.67 0.53 -7.46
CA ALA A 272 -34.32 0.50 -8.04
C ALA A 272 -33.93 1.93 -8.47
N LEU A 273 -33.28 2.67 -7.58
CA LEU A 273 -32.65 3.95 -7.87
C LEU A 273 -31.60 3.68 -8.95
N GLN A 274 -31.96 3.96 -10.19
CA GLN A 274 -31.01 4.00 -11.30
C GLN A 274 -30.07 5.19 -11.09
N SER A 275 -29.05 5.01 -10.25
CA SER A 275 -27.80 5.70 -10.44
C SER A 275 -26.70 4.65 -10.32
N LYS A 276 -26.29 4.13 -11.48
CA LYS A 276 -24.94 3.57 -11.58
C LYS A 276 -24.03 4.68 -11.07
N PHE A 277 -23.33 4.47 -9.95
CA PHE A 277 -22.06 5.16 -9.74
C PHE A 277 -21.16 4.68 -10.88
N SER A 278 -21.36 5.26 -12.07
CA SER A 278 -20.50 5.02 -13.20
C SER A 278 -19.16 5.55 -12.73
N ALA A 279 -18.22 4.64 -12.51
CA ALA A 279 -16.83 5.00 -12.31
C ALA A 279 -16.50 6.08 -13.32
N ALA A 280 -15.91 7.20 -12.87
CA ALA A 280 -15.30 8.13 -13.79
C ALA A 280 -14.41 7.28 -14.73
N PRO A 281 -14.49 7.47 -16.06
CA PRO A 281 -13.67 6.70 -16.96
C PRO A 281 -12.22 6.86 -16.53
N ALA A 282 -11.48 5.75 -16.47
CA ALA A 282 -10.05 5.78 -16.24
C ALA A 282 -9.46 6.79 -17.24
N VAL A 283 -8.76 7.80 -16.74
CA VAL A 283 -8.09 8.79 -17.58
C VAL A 283 -7.04 8.02 -18.38
N THR A 284 -7.36 7.68 -19.62
CA THR A 284 -6.39 7.18 -20.59
C THR A 284 -5.48 8.35 -20.90
N ALA A 285 -4.21 8.22 -20.54
CA ALA A 285 -3.19 9.19 -20.88
C ALA A 285 -2.95 9.16 -22.40
N GLU A 286 -3.65 10.00 -23.16
CA GLU A 286 -3.27 10.34 -24.54
C GLU A 286 -3.55 11.84 -24.84
N ASP A 287 -2.44 12.56 -25.02
CA ASP A 287 -2.16 13.76 -25.82
C ASP A 287 -2.74 15.16 -25.53
N PRO A 288 -1.94 16.23 -25.77
CA PRO A 288 -2.24 17.59 -25.35
C PRO A 288 -3.19 18.30 -26.33
N VAL A 289 -4.22 18.94 -25.78
CA VAL A 289 -5.17 19.75 -26.57
C VAL A 289 -4.52 21.08 -26.99
N PRO A 290 -4.55 21.46 -28.29
CA PRO A 290 -4.10 22.77 -28.77
C PRO A 290 -5.09 23.87 -28.39
N GLY A 291 -4.56 25.07 -28.10
CA GLY A 291 -5.34 26.19 -27.61
C GLY A 291 -6.38 26.77 -28.59
N HIS A 292 -7.39 27.41 -28.02
CA HIS A 292 -8.14 28.48 -28.68
C HIS A 292 -8.53 29.58 -27.70
N MET A 293 -8.29 30.80 -28.17
CA MET A 293 -8.54 32.07 -27.52
C MET A 293 -10.03 32.35 -27.38
N GLY A 294 -10.41 32.98 -26.27
CA GLY A 294 -11.72 33.61 -26.07
C GLY A 294 -11.55 34.81 -25.15
N GLU A 295 -11.75 36.00 -25.71
CA GLU A 295 -11.59 37.31 -25.09
C GLU A 295 -12.57 37.54 -23.93
N SER A 296 -12.10 38.17 -22.86
CA SER A 296 -12.91 39.14 -22.10
C SER A 296 -12.02 40.23 -21.52
N GLN A 297 -12.18 41.44 -22.07
CA GLN A 297 -11.55 42.67 -21.57
C GLN A 297 -12.18 43.09 -20.23
N GLY A 298 -11.35 43.59 -19.30
CA GLY A 298 -11.87 44.17 -18.06
C GLY A 298 -10.85 44.64 -17.02
N LYS A 299 -10.15 45.74 -17.35
CA LYS A 299 -9.50 46.72 -16.46
C LYS A 299 -8.08 46.45 -15.93
N ALA A 300 -7.22 47.39 -16.36
CA ALA A 300 -5.80 47.55 -16.10
C ALA A 300 -5.45 47.93 -14.65
N SER A 301 -4.24 47.54 -14.22
CA SER A 301 -3.20 48.52 -13.87
C SER A 301 -1.81 47.92 -14.09
N ALA A 302 -0.91 48.75 -14.61
CA ALA A 302 0.34 48.37 -15.24
C ALA A 302 1.53 48.43 -14.26
N ALA A 303 2.49 47.53 -14.45
CA ALA A 303 3.90 47.79 -14.17
C ALA A 303 4.74 47.09 -15.24
N ALA A 304 5.39 47.90 -16.08
CA ALA A 304 6.17 47.51 -17.23
C ALA A 304 7.59 47.10 -16.83
N LEU A 305 8.17 46.13 -17.54
CA LEU A 305 9.61 46.00 -17.76
C LEU A 305 9.83 45.46 -19.18
N SER A 306 10.38 46.34 -20.04
CA SER A 306 10.61 46.14 -21.47
C SER A 306 11.69 45.12 -21.78
N PHE A 307 11.46 44.31 -22.82
CA PHE A 307 12.51 43.71 -23.63
C PHE A 307 12.69 44.55 -24.91
N ALA A 308 13.93 44.91 -25.21
CA ALA A 308 14.33 45.47 -26.50
C ALA A 308 14.95 44.36 -27.37
N ALA A 309 14.50 44.29 -28.63
CA ALA A 309 15.01 43.41 -29.66
C ALA A 309 16.27 43.99 -30.34
N GLY A 310 17.14 43.11 -30.85
CA GLY A 310 18.23 43.45 -31.75
C GLY A 310 18.67 42.24 -32.56
N ALA A 311 18.53 42.33 -33.89
CA ALA A 311 18.76 41.29 -34.88
C ALA A 311 20.24 41.00 -35.18
N GLY A 312 20.53 39.82 -35.76
CA GLY A 312 21.83 39.54 -36.38
C GLY A 312 21.99 38.09 -36.87
N VAL A 313 21.90 37.90 -38.18
CA VAL A 313 22.11 36.64 -38.93
C VAL A 313 23.60 36.34 -39.10
N ALA A 314 24.02 35.07 -38.95
CA ALA A 314 25.14 34.49 -39.72
C ALA A 314 25.13 32.95 -39.70
N LEU A 315 25.14 32.36 -40.91
CA LEU A 315 25.40 30.96 -41.22
C LEU A 315 26.77 30.49 -40.72
N LEU A 316 26.89 29.21 -40.34
CA LEU A 316 28.12 28.45 -40.59
C LEU A 316 27.83 27.00 -40.99
N ALA A 317 28.56 26.58 -42.02
CA ALA A 317 28.39 25.35 -42.77
C ALA A 317 29.14 24.14 -42.19
N VAL A 318 28.62 22.97 -42.54
CA VAL A 318 29.16 21.62 -42.36
C VAL A 318 30.48 21.44 -43.13
N ARG A 319 31.45 20.73 -42.53
CA ARG A 319 32.48 19.96 -43.27
C ARG A 319 32.72 18.59 -42.63
N LEU A 320 32.60 17.56 -43.47
CA LEU A 320 33.11 16.21 -43.27
C LEU A 320 34.64 16.18 -43.43
N ALA A 321 35.31 15.27 -42.71
CA ALA A 321 36.50 14.57 -43.19
C ALA A 321 36.64 13.21 -42.49
N ALA A 322 36.84 12.16 -43.30
CA ALA A 322 37.13 10.79 -42.90
C ALA A 322 38.64 10.57 -42.74
N GLY A 323 39.07 9.54 -41.97
CA GLY A 323 40.39 8.94 -42.18
C GLY A 323 41.05 8.13 -41.04
N VAL A 324 40.94 6.81 -41.17
CA VAL A 324 42.00 5.77 -40.98
C VAL A 324 42.34 5.21 -39.57
N LYS A 325 42.33 3.86 -39.56
CA LYS A 325 42.70 2.83 -38.56
C LYS A 325 44.13 2.90 -37.98
N LYS A 326 44.30 2.43 -36.73
CA LYS A 326 45.25 1.34 -36.36
C LYS A 326 45.01 0.77 -34.94
N GLN A 327 45.04 -0.56 -34.84
CA GLN A 327 45.04 -1.37 -33.62
C GLN A 327 46.34 -1.23 -32.82
N ARG A 328 46.29 -1.41 -31.48
CA ARG A 328 47.23 -2.24 -30.70
C ARG A 328 46.73 -2.52 -29.26
N GLN A 329 47.11 -3.69 -28.79
CA GLN A 329 46.75 -4.48 -27.59
C GLN A 329 47.22 -3.94 -26.22
N PRO A 330 46.78 -4.52 -25.08
CA PRO A 330 47.02 -4.03 -23.71
C PRO A 330 48.33 -4.58 -23.10
N PRO A 331 48.81 -4.03 -21.97
CA PRO A 331 49.94 -4.61 -21.24
C PRO A 331 49.49 -5.67 -20.23
N LEU A 332 50.33 -6.71 -20.14
CA LEU A 332 50.37 -7.76 -19.15
C LEU A 332 50.97 -7.28 -17.82
N LEU A 333 50.45 -7.89 -16.75
CA LEU A 333 51.06 -8.25 -15.47
C LEU A 333 52.56 -7.95 -15.26
N GLY A 334 52.83 -7.32 -14.13
CA GLY A 334 54.03 -7.47 -13.31
C GLY A 334 53.60 -7.71 -11.87
#